data_AF-A0A3R6C8T7-F1
#
_entry.id   AF-A0A3R6C8T7-F1
#
_cell.length_a   1.000
_cell.length_b   1.000
_cell.length_c   1.000
_cell.angle_alpha   90.00
_cell.angle_beta   90.00
_cell.angle_gamma   90.00
#
_symmetry.space_group_name_H-M   'P 1'
#
loop_
_entity.id
_entity.type
_entity.pdbx_description
1 polymer ?
#
loop_
_entity_poly.entity_id
_entity_poly.type
_entity_poly.pdbx_seq_one_letter_code
_entity_poly.pdbx_strand_id
1 'polypeptide(L)' 'MNKRQAKKRMNKAIKSGVGVLIITQAWIDETGRKCDVMQKNARLIILKRPKIQYSKPAKYRRIIE' A
#
# COMPACT_ATOMS: atom_id res chain seq x y z
N MET A 1 2.04 -2.43 -15.42
CA MET A 1 0.65 -2.25 -14.93
C MET A 1 0.47 -0.79 -14.54
N ASN A 2 -0.55 -0.09 -15.07
CA ASN A 2 -0.73 1.34 -14.76
C ASN A 2 -1.49 1.57 -13.43
N LYS A 3 -1.37 2.77 -12.87
CA LYS A 3 -1.99 3.16 -11.58
C LYS A 3 -3.52 2.94 -11.57
N ARG A 4 -4.19 3.20 -12.71
CA ARG A 4 -5.64 3.05 -12.87
C ARG A 4 -6.08 1.57 -12.81
N GLN A 5 -5.35 0.68 -13.47
CA GLN A 5 -5.60 -0.76 -13.47
C GLN A 5 -5.36 -1.37 -12.09
N ALA A 6 -4.28 -0.98 -11.41
CA ALA A 6 -4.00 -1.40 -10.05
C ALA A 6 -5.12 -0.99 -9.08
N LYS A 7 -5.58 0.26 -9.18
CA LYS A 7 -6.72 0.77 -8.38
C LYS A 7 -8.02 0.00 -8.67
N LYS A 8 -8.31 -0.30 -9.94
CA LYS A 8 -9.51 -1.09 -10.32
C LYS A 8 -9.47 -2.50 -9.74
N ARG A 9 -8.32 -3.18 -9.79
CA ARG A 9 -8.13 -4.52 -9.21
C ARG A 9 -8.23 -4.50 -7.69
N MET A 10 -7.61 -3.53 -7.03
CA MET A 10 -7.71 -3.33 -5.58
C MET A 10 -9.16 -3.10 -5.15
N ASN A 11 -9.89 -2.21 -5.82
CA ASN A 11 -11.29 -1.94 -5.51
C ASN A 11 -12.17 -3.19 -5.73
N LYS A 12 -11.90 -4.01 -6.75
CA LYS A 12 -12.58 -5.28 -6.96
C LYS A 12 -12.30 -6.25 -5.79
N ALA A 13 -11.05 -6.39 -5.38
CA ALA A 13 -10.64 -7.26 -4.27
C ALA A 13 -11.25 -6.85 -2.93
N ILE A 14 -11.29 -5.54 -2.64
CA ILE A 14 -11.95 -5.01 -1.44
C ILE A 14 -13.45 -5.31 -1.48
N LYS A 15 -14.12 -5.11 -2.63
CA LYS A 15 -15.55 -5.45 -2.78
C LYS A 15 -15.84 -6.93 -2.55
N SER A 16 -14.92 -7.83 -2.94
CA SER A 16 -15.09 -9.28 -2.78
C SER A 16 -14.77 -9.81 -1.37
N GLY A 17 -14.28 -8.97 -0.45
CA GLY A 17 -13.93 -9.42 0.90
C GLY A 17 -12.70 -8.71 1.43
N VAL A 18 -11.51 -9.31 1.27
CA VAL A 18 -10.26 -8.75 1.77
C VAL A 18 -9.31 -8.50 0.60
N GLY A 19 -8.89 -7.25 0.42
CA GLY A 19 -7.78 -6.90 -0.46
C GLY A 19 -6.45 -7.05 0.28
N VAL A 20 -5.46 -7.66 -0.35
CA VAL A 20 -4.08 -7.72 0.18
C VAL A 20 -3.19 -6.86 -0.70
N LEU A 21 -2.47 -5.93 -0.08
CA LEU A 21 -1.44 -5.12 -0.73
C LEU A 21 -0.07 -5.61 -0.26
N ILE A 22 0.73 -6.13 -1.21
CA ILE A 22 2.10 -6.54 -0.97
C ILE A 22 3.01 -5.40 -1.38
N ILE A 23 3.74 -4.83 -0.42
CA ILE A 23 4.64 -3.70 -0.62
C ILE A 23 6.07 -4.23 -0.56
N THR A 24 6.77 -4.20 -1.68
CA THR A 24 8.18 -4.61 -1.80
C THR A 24 9.13 -3.42 -1.86
N GLN A 25 8.61 -2.24 -2.20
CA GLN A 25 9.40 -1.02 -2.41
C GLN A 25 8.68 0.17 -1.79
N ALA A 26 9.44 1.10 -1.22
CA ALA A 26 8.92 2.34 -0.66
C ALA A 26 9.89 3.50 -0.91
N TRP A 27 9.34 4.69 -1.09
CA TRP A 27 10.10 5.93 -1.11
C TRP A 27 10.10 6.52 0.29
N ILE A 28 11.28 6.89 0.78
CA ILE A 28 11.47 7.50 2.09
C ILE A 28 12.17 8.84 1.99
N ASP A 29 11.80 9.76 2.87
CA ASP A 29 12.50 11.02 3.05
C ASP A 29 13.74 10.86 3.95
N GLU A 30 14.45 11.96 4.18
CA GLU A 30 15.64 12.01 5.03
C GLU A 30 15.37 11.64 6.48
N THR A 31 14.13 11.80 6.93
CA THR A 31 13.68 11.43 8.28
C THR A 31 13.25 9.96 8.38
N GLY A 32 13.32 9.21 7.28
CA GLY A 32 12.90 7.81 7.21
C GLY A 32 11.38 7.61 7.09
N ARG A 33 10.61 8.68 6.85
CA ARG A 33 9.15 8.59 6.67
C ARG A 33 8.82 8.34 5.21
N LYS A 34 7.70 7.65 4.98
CA LYS A 34 7.22 7.37 3.62
C LYS A 34 6.86 8.68 2.91
N CYS A 35 7.42 8.89 1.72
CA CYS A 35 7.28 10.13 0.95
C CYS A 35 6.82 9.87 -0.50
N ASP A 36 6.59 10.95 -1.26
CA ASP A 36 6.36 10.86 -2.71
C ASP A 36 7.71 10.77 -3.46
N VAL A 37 7.68 10.22 -4.67
CA VAL A 37 8.85 10.04 -5.55
C VAL A 37 9.47 11.37 -5.95
N MET A 38 8.64 12.40 -6.10
CA MET A 38 9.07 13.73 -6.56
C MET A 38 9.59 14.63 -5.43
N GLN A 39 9.53 14.16 -4.18
CA GLN A 39 9.95 14.96 -3.04
C GLN A 39 11.49 15.06 -3.00
N LYS A 40 12.01 16.24 -2.66
CA LYS A 40 13.46 16.46 -2.58
C LYS A 40 14.08 15.48 -1.58
N ASN A 41 15.18 14.83 -1.98
CA ASN A 41 15.92 13.84 -1.20
C ASN A 41 15.14 12.54 -0.90
N ALA A 42 14.11 12.23 -1.69
CA ALA A 42 13.46 10.93 -1.66
C ALA A 42 14.43 9.81 -2.08
N ARG A 43 14.50 8.75 -1.27
CA ARG A 43 15.31 7.56 -1.55
C ARG A 43 14.40 6.35 -1.73
N LEU A 44 14.67 5.55 -2.75
CA LEU A 44 14.00 4.26 -2.94
C LEU A 44 14.65 3.22 -2.04
N ILE A 45 13.86 2.57 -1.21
CA ILE A 45 14.26 1.38 -0.47
C ILE A 45 13.54 0.15 -1.02
N ILE A 46 14.30 -0.93 -1.18
CA ILE A 46 13.78 -2.26 -1.51
C ILE A 46 13.73 -3.06 -0.21
N LEU A 47 12.55 -3.52 0.16
CA LEU A 47 12.33 -4.28 1.36
C LEU A 47 12.76 -5.74 1.14
N LYS A 48 13.72 -6.24 1.92
CA LYS A 48 14.11 -7.66 1.89
C LYS A 48 12.96 -8.60 2.24
N ARG A 49 12.07 -8.15 3.14
CA ARG A 49 10.82 -8.84 3.50
C ARG A 49 9.64 -7.96 3.08
N PRO A 50 8.76 -8.42 2.17
CA PRO A 50 7.62 -7.62 1.74
C PRO A 50 6.70 -7.29 2.91
N LYS A 51 6.26 -6.03 2.99
CA LYS A 51 5.24 -5.63 3.95
C LYS A 51 3.87 -5.98 3.38
N ILE A 52 3.11 -6.77 4.15
CA ILE A 52 1.74 -7.15 3.79
C ILE A 52 0.77 -6.20 4.50
N GLN A 53 -0.06 -5.51 3.72
CA GLN A 53 -1.11 -4.64 4.23
C GLN A 53 -2.47 -5.17 3.81
N TYR A 54 -3.31 -5.47 4.81
CA TYR A 54 -4.68 -5.90 4.58
C TYR A 54 -5.60 -4.68 4.44
N SER A 55 -6.44 -4.68 3.42
CA SER A 55 -7.49 -3.70 3.19
C SER A 55 -8.83 -4.42 3.29
N LYS A 56 -9.61 -4.09 4.33
CA LYS A 56 -10.95 -4.61 4.56
C LYS A 56 -11.99 -3.53 4.27
N PRO A 57 -13.17 -3.86 3.72
CA PRO A 57 -14.27 -2.92 3.58
C PRO A 57 -14.70 -2.41 4.96
N ALA A 58 -15.15 -1.15 5.02
CA ALA A 58 -15.50 -0.45 6.26
C ALA A 58 -16.51 -1.21 7.14
N LYS A 59 -17.36 -2.05 6.54
CA LYS A 59 -18.34 -2.90 7.24
C LYS A 59 -17.70 -3.89 8.23
N TYR A 60 -16.44 -4.31 8.02
CA TYR A 60 -15.74 -5.28 8.87
C TYR A 60 -14.70 -4.65 9.80
N ARG A 61 -14.63 -3.32 9.88
CA ARG A 61 -13.62 -2.60 10.66
C ARG A 61 -13.93 -2.56 12.16
N ARG A 62 -15.19 -2.83 12.55
CA ARG A 62 -15.70 -2.74 13.94
C ARG A 62 -15.62 -4.02 14.78
N ILE A 63 -15.18 -5.14 14.22
CA ILE A 63 -15.31 -6.45 14.92
C ILE A 63 -14.11 -6.73 15.84
N ILE A 64 -13.02 -5.94 15.76
CA ILE A 64 -11.82 -6.18 16.57
C ILE A 64 -11.21 -4.81 16.92
N GLU A 65 -11.74 -4.18 17.96
CA GLU A 65 -10.99 -3.29 18.85
C GLU A 65 -10.81 -4.03 20.18
#